data_AF-Q3AYY0-F1
#
_entry.id   AF-Q3AYY0-F1
#
_cell.length_a   1.000
_cell.length_b   1.000
_cell.length_c   1.000
_cell.angle_alpha   90.00
_cell.angle_beta   90.00
_cell.angle_gamma   90.00
#
_symmetry.space_group_name_H-M   'P 1'
#
loop_
_entity.id
_entity.type
_entity.pdbx_description
1 polymer ?
#
loop_
_entity_poly.entity_id
_entity_poly.type
_entity_poly.pdbx_seq_one_letter_code
_entity_poly.pdbx_strand_id
1 'polypeptide(L)'
;MALADLDRFLLMRETDLALHERLARPMDLEGFLALAADYGFNLDESDVFAAQQREAQAKTAHALQQRQAQESRPLRAFIHG
;
A
#
# COMPACT_ATOMS: atom_id res chain seq x y z
N MET A 1 0.29 -2.62 -16.18
CA MET A 1 0.89 -1.29 -16.44
C MET A 1 0.24 -0.22 -15.57
N ALA A 2 -1.08 -0.26 -15.34
CA ALA A 2 -1.81 0.76 -14.57
C ALA A 2 -1.47 0.90 -13.07
N LEU A 3 -0.89 -0.12 -12.42
CA LEU A 3 -0.40 0.03 -11.04
C LEU A 3 0.71 1.10 -10.90
N ALA A 4 1.57 1.25 -11.91
CA ALA A 4 2.61 2.29 -11.91
C ALA A 4 2.03 3.70 -12.12
N ASP A 5 0.90 3.79 -12.82
CA ASP A 5 0.16 5.03 -13.02
C ASP A 5 -0.53 5.48 -11.73
N LEU A 6 -1.04 4.54 -10.93
CA LEU A 6 -1.58 4.82 -9.61
C LEU A 6 -0.49 5.37 -8.67
N ASP A 7 0.69 4.74 -8.63
CA ASP A 7 1.82 5.23 -7.84
C ASP A 7 2.25 6.64 -8.29
N ARG A 8 2.27 6.89 -9.61
CA ARG A 8 2.63 8.20 -10.18
C ARG A 8 1.59 9.28 -9.86
N PHE A 9 0.31 8.93 -9.89
CA PHE A 9 -0.78 9.81 -9.45
C PHE A 9 -0.68 10.13 -7.95
N LEU A 10 -0.39 9.12 -7.12
CA LEU A 10 -0.18 9.31 -5.68
C LEU A 10 1.07 10.13 -5.36
N LEU A 11 2.14 10.03 -6.15
CA LEU A 11 3.31 10.91 -6.04
C LEU A 11 2.96 12.36 -6.41
N MET A 12 2.07 12.56 -7.37
CA MET A 12 1.68 13.90 -7.84
C MET A 12 0.99 14.72 -6.73
N ARG A 13 0.33 14.06 -5.78
CA ARG A 13 -0.27 14.72 -4.61
C ARG A 13 0.75 15.39 -3.69
N GLU A 14 2.03 15.03 -3.78
CA GLU A 14 3.09 15.66 -2.97
C GLU A 14 3.52 17.00 -3.58
N THR A 15 3.38 17.13 -4.90
CA THR A 15 3.72 18.34 -5.65
C THR A 15 2.51 19.25 -5.90
N ASP A 16 1.30 18.71 -5.92
CA ASP A 16 0.07 19.46 -6.19
C ASP A 16 -0.82 19.52 -4.92
N LEU A 17 -0.92 20.73 -4.36
CA LEU A 17 -1.70 20.99 -3.15
C LEU A 17 -3.22 20.82 -3.37
N ALA A 18 -3.72 21.13 -4.57
CA ALA A 18 -5.14 20.97 -4.88
C ALA A 18 -5.53 19.49 -4.95
N LEU A 19 -4.65 18.65 -5.52
CA LEU A 19 -4.81 17.21 -5.50
C LEU A 19 -4.71 16.66 -4.07
N HIS A 20 -3.77 17.15 -3.27
CA HIS A 20 -3.62 16.79 -1.86
C HIS A 20 -4.89 17.06 -1.05
N GLU A 21 -5.42 18.29 -1.13
CA GLU A 21 -6.65 18.67 -0.42
C GLU A 21 -7.86 17.85 -0.84
N ARG A 22 -7.94 17.49 -2.14
CA ARG A 22 -9.00 16.64 -2.66
C ARG A 22 -8.92 15.23 -2.08
N LEU A 23 -7.71 14.62 -2.08
CA LEU A 23 -7.46 13.28 -1.54
C LEU A 23 -7.50 13.21 -0.01
N ALA A 24 -7.30 14.33 0.68
CA ALA A 24 -7.42 14.42 2.14
C ALA A 24 -8.87 14.34 2.64
N ARG A 25 -9.85 14.57 1.77
CA ARG A 25 -11.27 14.39 2.08
C ARG A 25 -11.70 12.96 1.77
N PRO A 26 -12.60 12.35 2.58
CA PRO A 26 -13.18 11.08 2.22
C PRO A 26 -13.93 11.25 0.88
N MET A 27 -13.53 10.45 -0.11
CA MET A 27 -14.18 10.38 -1.41
C MET A 27 -14.48 8.94 -1.77
N ASP A 28 -15.51 8.76 -2.58
CA ASP A 28 -15.85 7.46 -3.14
C ASP A 28 -14.84 7.05 -4.21
N LEU A 29 -14.70 5.74 -4.39
CA LEU A 29 -13.77 5.15 -5.36
C LEU A 29 -14.03 5.67 -6.78
N GLU A 30 -15.30 5.78 -7.17
CA GLU A 30 -15.70 6.30 -8.48
C GLU A 30 -15.24 7.74 -8.70
N GLY A 31 -15.34 8.58 -7.66
CA GLY A 31 -14.84 9.96 -7.68
C GLY A 31 -13.31 10.05 -7.75
N PHE A 32 -12.61 9.11 -7.13
CA PHE A 32 -11.15 8.98 -7.24
C PHE A 32 -10.72 8.59 -8.67
N LEU A 33 -11.39 7.62 -9.27
CA LEU A 33 -11.08 7.17 -10.64
C LEU A 33 -11.37 8.27 -11.66
N ALA A 34 -12.49 9.00 -11.51
CA ALA A 34 -12.79 10.16 -12.34
C ALA A 34 -11.72 11.25 -12.21
N LEU A 35 -11.25 11.53 -10.99
CA LEU A 35 -10.17 12.49 -10.76
C LEU A 35 -8.88 12.04 -11.45
N ALA A 36 -8.49 10.77 -11.32
CA ALA A 36 -7.31 10.24 -12.00
C ALA A 36 -7.42 10.36 -13.52
N ALA A 37 -8.60 10.09 -14.08
CA ALA A 37 -8.90 10.25 -15.51
C ALA A 37 -8.78 11.71 -15.97
N ASP A 38 -9.24 12.67 -15.16
CA ASP A 38 -9.09 14.12 -15.44
C ASP A 38 -7.61 14.54 -15.53
N TYR A 39 -6.74 13.90 -14.74
CA TYR A 39 -5.29 14.11 -14.79
C TYR A 39 -4.59 13.31 -15.91
N GLY A 40 -5.34 12.54 -16.71
CA GLY A 40 -4.83 11.75 -17.82
C GLY A 40 -4.32 10.36 -17.44
N PHE A 41 -4.59 9.89 -16.22
CA PHE A 41 -4.27 8.54 -15.78
C PHE A 41 -5.46 7.61 -16.02
N ASN A 42 -5.22 6.48 -16.69
CA ASN A 42 -6.24 5.48 -16.94
C ASN A 42 -6.19 4.42 -15.84
N LEU A 43 -6.83 4.72 -14.71
CA LEU A 43 -6.91 3.83 -13.54
C LEU A 43 -8.27 3.15 -13.49
N ASP A 44 -8.26 1.86 -13.15
CA ASP A 44 -9.48 1.09 -12.88
C ASP A 44 -9.59 0.77 -11.38
N GLU A 45 -10.78 0.42 -10.94
CA GLU A 45 -11.04 -0.15 -9.62
C GLU A 45 -10.09 -1.32 -9.32
N SER A 46 -9.88 -2.19 -10.31
CA SER A 46 -8.98 -3.35 -10.24
C SER A 46 -7.56 -2.99 -9.82
N ASP A 47 -7.04 -1.84 -10.25
CA ASP A 47 -5.69 -1.37 -9.91
C ASP A 47 -5.61 -0.87 -8.47
N VAL A 48 -6.66 -0.19 -8.00
CA VAL A 48 -6.77 0.26 -6.60
C VAL A 48 -6.84 -0.94 -5.66
N PHE A 49 -7.62 -1.97 -6.01
CA PHE A 49 -7.68 -3.22 -5.24
C PHE A 49 -6.34 -3.96 -5.25
N ALA A 50 -5.66 -4.03 -6.40
CA ALA A 50 -4.34 -4.65 -6.48
C ALA A 50 -3.30 -3.93 -5.61
N ALA A 51 -3.34 -2.59 -5.55
CA ALA A 51 -2.48 -1.80 -4.68
C ALA A 51 -2.77 -2.04 -3.19
N GLN A 52 -4.04 -2.05 -2.79
CA GLN A 52 -4.44 -2.37 -1.41
C GLN A 52 -4.00 -3.79 -1.03
N GLN A 53 -4.18 -4.77 -1.93
CA GLN A 53 -3.76 -6.15 -1.69
C GLN A 53 -2.24 -6.26 -1.55
N ARG A 54 -1.47 -5.53 -2.36
CA ARG A 54 -0.01 -5.47 -2.25
C ARG A 54 0.44 -4.88 -0.91
N GLU A 55 -0.15 -3.77 -0.47
CA GLU A 55 0.15 -3.20 0.85
C GLU A 55 -0.21 -4.15 1.99
N ALA A 56 -1.37 -4.80 1.91
CA ALA A 56 -1.80 -5.77 2.91
C ALA A 56 -0.81 -6.94 3.01
N GLN A 57 -0.40 -7.51 1.87
CA GLN A 57 0.60 -8.58 1.82
C GLN A 57 1.97 -8.12 2.35
N ALA A 58 2.41 -6.90 2.02
CA ALA A 58 3.66 -6.33 2.53
C ALA A 58 3.64 -6.19 4.06
N LYS A 59 2.52 -5.70 4.63
CA LYS A 59 2.33 -5.61 6.09
C LYS A 59 2.31 -7.00 6.75
N THR A 60 1.66 -7.98 6.14
CA THR A 60 1.61 -9.36 6.65
C THR A 60 2.99 -10.03 6.63
N ALA A 61 3.77 -9.85 5.57
CA ALA A 61 5.13 -10.39 5.47
C ALA A 61 6.05 -9.81 6.56
N HIS A 62 5.97 -8.51 6.81
CA HIS A 62 6.72 -7.85 7.87
C HIS A 62 6.31 -8.33 9.27
N ALA A 63 5.01 -8.57 9.49
CA ALA A 63 4.49 -9.13 10.74
C ALA A 63 4.95 -10.58 10.99
N LEU A 64 5.07 -11.39 9.93
CA LEU A 64 5.58 -12.76 10.04
C LEU A 64 7.08 -12.80 10.40
N GLN A 65 7.88 -11.91 9.81
CA GLN A 65 9.31 -11.80 10.10
C GLN A 65 9.58 -11.40 11.56
N GLN A 66 8.79 -10.47 12.11
CA GLN A 66 8.91 -10.08 13.52
C GLN A 66 8.57 -11.22 14.50
N ARG A 67 7.64 -12.10 14.15
CA ARG A 67 7.30 -13.27 14.98
C ARG A 67 8.40 -14.34 14.96
N GLN A 68 8.99 -14.63 13.80
CA GLN A 68 10.11 -15.59 13.71
C GLN A 68 11.36 -15.11 14.47
N ALA A 69 11.61 -13.80 14.51
CA ALA A 69 12.70 -13.23 15.31
C ALA A 69 12.49 -13.38 16.82
N GLN A 70 11.24 -13.41 17.31
CA GLN A 70 10.93 -13.59 18.73
C GLN A 70 10.99 -15.06 19.19
N GLU A 71 10.69 -16.01 18.30
CA GLU A 71 10.75 -17.45 18.61
C GLU A 71 12.14 -18.06 18.40
N SER A 72 13.06 -17.34 17.73
CA SER A 72 14.48 -17.69 17.64
C SER A 72 15.24 -17.37 18.93
N ARG A 73 14.66 -17.70 20.09
CA ARG A 73 15.46 -17.86 21.31
C ARG A 73 16.06 -19.25 21.24
N PRO A 74 17.40 -19.40 21.25
CA PRO A 74 17.99 -20.73 21.22
C PRO A 74 17.45 -21.50 22.42
N LEU A 75 16.81 -22.63 22.15
CA LEU A 75 16.60 -23.70 23.12
C LEU A 75 18.00 -24.06 23.64
N ARG A 76 18.43 -23.35 24.69
CA ARG A 76 19.58 -23.72 25.50
C ARG A 76 19.10 -24.95 26.26
N ALA A 77 19.08 -26.06 25.53
CA ALA A 77 18.85 -27.37 26.06
C ALA A 77 19.80 -27.49 27.25
N PHE A 78 19.17 -27.59 28.43
CA PHE A 78 19.77 -28.18 29.61
C PHE A 78 20.27 -29.58 29.20
N ILE A 79 21.50 -29.67 28.71
CA ILE A 79 22.24 -30.92 28.70
C ILE A 79 23.04 -30.90 30.00
N HIS A 80 22.41 -31.36 31.07
CA HIS A 80 23.14 -31.98 32.16
C HIS A 80 23.65 -33.33 31.64
N GLY A 81 24.97 -33.46 31.62
CA GLY A 81 25.72 -34.66 31.24
C GLY A 81 27.20 -34.38 31.43
#